data_AF-A0A2N7YDR3-F1
#
_entry.id   AF-A0A2N7YDR3-F1
#
_cell.length_a   1.000
_cell.length_b   1.000
_cell.length_c   1.000
_cell.angle_alpha   90.00
_cell.angle_beta   90.00
_cell.angle_gamma   90.00
#
_symmetry.space_group_name_H-M   'P 1'
#
loop_
_entity.id
_entity.type
_entity.pdbx_description
1 polymer ?
#
loop_
_entity_poly.entity_id
_entity_poly.type
_entity_poly.pdbx_seq_one_letter_code
_entity_poly.pdbx_strand_id
1 'polypeptide(L)'
;MLIDARHREETRVAVVKGNRIEEFDFESAERKQLKGNIYLAKVTRVEPSLQAAFIDYGGNRHGFLAFSEIHPDYYQIPKEDRDALLREEAE
;
A
#
# COMPACT_ATOMS: atom_id res chain seq x y z
N MET A 1 -18.98 17.86 3.08
CA MET A 1 -18.35 16.75 3.81
C MET A 1 -18.66 16.92 5.30
N LEU A 2 -19.17 15.88 5.94
CA LEU A 2 -19.54 15.83 7.37
C LEU A 2 -18.74 14.71 8.03
N ILE A 3 -18.28 14.94 9.26
CA ILE A 3 -17.49 13.97 10.05
C ILE A 3 -18.14 13.83 11.43
N ASP A 4 -18.45 12.60 11.85
CA ASP A 4 -18.94 12.28 13.20
C ASP A 4 -17.96 11.34 13.90
N ALA A 5 -17.36 11.84 14.99
CA ALA A 5 -16.41 11.11 15.83
C ALA A 5 -16.84 11.14 17.32
N ARG A 6 -18.14 11.30 17.60
CA ARG A 6 -18.67 11.31 18.99
C ARG A 6 -18.61 9.93 19.64
N HIS A 7 -18.76 8.90 18.82
CA HIS A 7 -18.65 7.50 19.19
C HIS A 7 -17.17 7.12 19.18
N ARG A 8 -16.68 6.48 20.25
CA ARG A 8 -15.26 6.08 20.32
C ARG A 8 -14.99 4.82 19.52
N GLU A 9 -16.03 4.02 19.34
CA GLU A 9 -16.04 2.76 18.61
C GLU A 9 -15.90 2.96 17.10
N GLU A 10 -16.30 4.12 16.56
CA GLU A 10 -16.26 4.39 15.13
C GLU A 10 -16.23 5.88 14.78
N THR A 11 -15.61 6.21 13.65
CA THR A 11 -15.67 7.52 13.02
C THR A 11 -16.41 7.38 11.70
N ARG A 12 -17.37 8.27 11.42
CA ARG A 12 -18.18 8.25 10.20
C ARG A 12 -17.90 9.50 9.36
N VAL A 13 -17.76 9.34 8.06
CA VAL A 13 -17.54 10.45 7.11
C VAL A 13 -18.59 10.37 5.99
N ALA A 14 -19.25 11.48 5.71
CA ALA A 14 -20.24 11.57 4.64
C ALA A 14 -19.95 12.74 3.69
N VAL A 15 -19.97 12.49 2.38
CA VAL A 15 -20.01 13.53 1.36
C VAL A 15 -21.47 13.74 0.97
N VAL A 16 -21.95 14.99 1.09
CA VAL A 16 -23.36 15.32 0.95
C VAL A 16 -23.52 16.43 -0.08
N LYS A 17 -24.53 16.30 -0.95
CA LYS A 17 -24.96 17.33 -1.89
C LYS A 17 -26.41 17.73 -1.56
N GLY A 18 -26.58 18.92 -0.97
CA GLY A 18 -27.87 19.35 -0.42
C GLY A 18 -28.31 18.44 0.73
N ASN A 19 -29.46 17.77 0.59
CA ASN A 19 -29.98 16.80 1.56
C ASN A 19 -29.75 15.33 1.15
N ARG A 20 -28.90 15.06 0.14
CA ARG A 20 -28.60 13.71 -0.34
C ARG A 20 -27.15 13.33 -0.05
N ILE A 21 -26.96 12.14 0.51
CA ILE A 21 -25.64 11.53 0.69
C ILE A 21 -25.18 10.98 -0.66
N GLU A 22 -23.99 11.40 -1.09
CA GLU A 22 -23.33 10.90 -2.30
C GLU A 22 -22.35 9.77 -1.95
N GLU A 23 -21.59 9.93 -0.85
CA GLU A 23 -20.62 8.94 -0.37
C GLU A 23 -20.68 8.87 1.15
N PHE A 24 -20.53 7.66 1.70
CA PHE A 24 -20.51 7.40 3.13
C PHE A 24 -19.46 6.33 3.42
N ASP A 25 -18.56 6.65 4.35
CA ASP A 25 -17.54 5.73 4.84
C ASP A 25 -17.52 5.76 6.37
N PHE A 26 -17.05 4.68 6.98
CA PHE A 26 -16.84 4.61 8.41
C PHE A 26 -15.61 3.78 8.77
N GLU A 27 -14.91 4.21 9.81
CA GLU A 27 -13.74 3.53 10.33
C GLU A 27 -14.04 3.03 11.75
N SER A 28 -13.86 1.72 11.98
CA SER A 28 -14.00 1.12 13.31
C SER A 28 -12.68 1.17 14.07
N ALA A 29 -12.74 1.50 15.36
CA ALA A 29 -11.57 1.51 16.24
C ALA A 29 -10.95 0.11 16.44
N GLU A 30 -11.71 -0.97 16.26
CA GLU A 30 -11.26 -2.34 16.49
C GLU A 30 -10.46 -2.92 15.33
N ARG A 31 -10.71 -2.46 14.10
CA ARG A 31 -10.11 -3.02 12.89
C ARG A 31 -9.39 -1.94 12.11
N LYS A 32 -8.08 -1.83 12.35
CA LYS A 32 -7.21 -0.95 11.55
C LYS A 32 -7.16 -1.41 10.10
N GLN A 33 -7.51 -0.52 9.18
CA GLN A 33 -7.32 -0.73 7.76
C GLN A 33 -5.82 -0.59 7.44
N LEU A 34 -5.23 -1.67 6.93
CA LEU A 34 -3.82 -1.68 6.50
C LEU A 34 -3.67 -1.44 4.99
N LYS A 35 -4.77 -1.59 4.24
CA LYS A 35 -4.78 -1.43 2.78
C LYS A 35 -4.51 0.02 2.42
N GLY A 36 -3.53 0.24 1.54
CA GLY A 36 -3.13 1.58 1.07
C GLY A 36 -2.04 2.24 1.90
N ASN A 37 -1.65 1.64 3.03
CA ASN A 37 -0.54 2.14 3.82
C ASN A 37 0.79 1.92 3.12
N ILE A 38 1.73 2.84 3.33
CA ILE A 38 3.10 2.80 2.81
C ILE A 38 4.04 2.59 4.00
N TYR A 39 4.94 1.62 3.88
CA TYR A 39 5.89 1.26 4.93
C TYR A 39 7.32 1.30 4.40
N LEU A 40 8.25 1.79 5.22
CA LEU A 40 9.66 1.42 5.06
C LEU A 40 9.84 0.03 5.66
N ALA A 41 10.29 -0.91 4.84
CA ALA A 41 10.26 -2.33 5.18
C ALA A 41 11.59 -3.01 4.81
N LYS A 42 11.84 -4.18 5.38
CA LYS A 42 13.09 -4.94 5.18
C LYS A 42 12.81 -6.26 4.47
N VAL A 43 13.58 -6.57 3.43
CA VAL A 43 13.56 -7.90 2.81
C VAL A 43 14.08 -8.93 3.82
N THR A 44 13.25 -9.94 4.12
CA THR A 44 13.59 -11.02 5.06
C THR A 44 14.18 -12.23 4.36
N ARG A 45 13.60 -12.61 3.22
CA ARG A 45 14.12 -13.68 2.36
C ARG A 45 13.63 -13.49 0.92
N VAL A 46 14.38 -14.05 -0.02
CA VAL A 46 14.03 -14.11 -1.44
C VAL A 46 13.72 -15.56 -1.79
N GLU A 47 12.63 -15.80 -2.50
CA GLU A 47 12.14 -17.12 -2.91
C GLU A 47 12.13 -17.20 -4.45
N PRO A 48 13.21 -17.68 -5.08
CA PRO A 48 13.32 -17.74 -6.54
C PRO A 48 12.22 -18.59 -7.19
N SER A 49 11.80 -19.68 -6.53
CA SER A 49 10.74 -20.56 -7.03
C SER A 49 9.39 -19.86 -7.16
N LEU A 50 9.14 -18.84 -6.33
CA LEU A 50 7.92 -18.03 -6.38
C LEU A 50 8.12 -16.73 -7.17
N GLN A 51 9.34 -16.46 -7.63
CA GLN A 51 9.76 -15.16 -8.14
C GLN A 51 9.27 -14.02 -7.24
N ALA A 52 9.56 -14.11 -5.94
CA ALA A 52 9.06 -13.17 -4.95
C ALA A 52 10.03 -12.98 -3.77
N ALA A 53 9.81 -11.93 -3.00
CA ALA A 53 10.48 -11.66 -1.75
C ALA A 53 9.47 -11.55 -0.60
N PHE A 54 9.84 -12.03 0.58
CA PHE A 54 9.08 -11.83 1.80
C PHE A 54 9.63 -10.63 2.57
N ILE A 55 8.76 -9.73 3.00
CA ILE A 55 9.11 -8.43 3.57
C ILE A 55 8.61 -8.31 5.00
N ASP A 56 9.45 -7.83 5.91
CA ASP A 56 9.03 -7.39 7.24
C ASP A 56 8.72 -5.89 7.21
N TYR A 57 7.44 -5.56 7.37
CA TYR A 57 6.90 -4.19 7.44
C TYR A 57 6.38 -3.83 8.84
N GLY A 58 6.69 -4.64 9.87
CA GLY A 58 6.22 -4.45 11.24
C GLY A 58 4.83 -5.04 11.54
N GLY A 59 4.27 -5.84 10.62
CA GLY A 59 3.03 -6.57 10.83
C GLY A 59 3.21 -7.94 11.51
N ASN A 60 2.11 -8.57 11.92
CA ASN A 60 2.14 -9.90 12.55
C ASN A 60 2.64 -11.03 11.63
N ARG A 61 2.63 -10.82 10.31
CA ARG A 61 3.11 -11.75 9.29
C ARG A 61 3.91 -10.98 8.26
N HIS A 62 4.92 -11.63 7.67
CA HIS A 62 5.66 -11.06 6.56
C HIS A 62 4.73 -10.79 5.38
N GLY A 63 4.96 -9.65 4.72
CA GLY A 63 4.35 -9.32 3.45
C GLY A 63 4.94 -10.17 2.33
N PHE A 64 4.19 -10.32 1.26
CA PHE A 64 4.62 -10.98 0.03
C PHE A 64 4.76 -9.92 -1.05
N LEU A 65 5.93 -9.85 -1.68
CA LEU A 65 6.23 -8.92 -2.76
C LEU A 65 6.68 -9.70 -3.99
N ALA A 66 5.81 -9.79 -4.99
CA ALA A 66 6.13 -10.43 -6.26
C ALA A 66 7.18 -9.61 -7.02
N PHE A 67 8.07 -10.29 -7.76
CA PHE A 67 9.13 -9.62 -8.51
C PHE A 67 8.60 -8.62 -9.55
N SER A 68 7.48 -8.93 -10.20
CA SER A 68 6.81 -8.03 -11.16
C SER A 68 6.28 -6.72 -10.53
N GLU A 69 6.18 -6.65 -9.21
CA GLU A 69 5.69 -5.47 -8.47
C GLU A 69 6.85 -4.64 -7.88
N ILE A 70 8.11 -4.98 -8.23
CA ILE A 70 9.29 -4.26 -7.76
C ILE A 70 9.72 -3.25 -8.83
N HIS A 71 9.68 -1.96 -8.47
CA HIS A 71 10.14 -0.90 -9.37
C HIS A 71 11.64 -1.06 -9.73
N PRO A 72 12.06 -0.81 -10.99
CA PRO A 72 13.44 -0.99 -11.44
C PRO A 72 14.50 -0.23 -10.62
N ASP A 73 14.12 0.85 -9.95
CA ASP A 73 15.01 1.58 -9.03
C ASP A 73 15.60 0.73 -7.91
N TYR A 74 14.91 -0.33 -7.52
CA TYR A 74 15.37 -1.26 -6.48
C TYR A 74 16.27 -2.37 -7.02
N TYR A 75 16.51 -2.44 -8.32
CA TYR A 75 17.36 -3.46 -8.91
C TYR A 75 18.84 -3.15 -8.67
N GLN A 76 19.59 -4.19 -8.29
CA GLN A 76 21.04 -4.11 -8.14
C GLN A 76 21.72 -4.42 -9.48
N ILE A 77 21.62 -3.48 -10.41
CA ILE A 77 22.19 -3.53 -11.76
C ILE A 77 23.02 -2.28 -12.06
N PRO A 78 23.90 -2.29 -13.09
CA PRO A 78 24.58 -1.09 -13.56
C PRO A 78 23.62 0.06 -13.84
N LYS A 79 24.10 1.29 -13.68
CA LYS A 79 23.25 2.49 -13.84
C LYS A 79 22.72 2.59 -15.27
N GLU A 80 23.56 2.27 -16.26
CA GLU A 80 23.18 2.33 -17.67
C GLU A 80 22.00 1.40 -17.97
N ASP A 81 21.99 0.20 -17.40
CA ASP A 81 20.93 -0.80 -17.58
C ASP A 81 19.63 -0.34 -16.91
N ARG A 82 19.72 0.21 -15.70
CA ARG A 82 18.55 0.77 -15.01
C ARG A 82 17.96 1.97 -15.78
N ASP A 83 18.80 2.87 -16.26
CA ASP A 83 18.36 4.05 -17.01
C ASP A 83 17.75 3.65 -18.38
N ALA A 84 18.11 2.50 -18.94
CA ALA A 84 17.44 1.93 -20.10
C ALA A 84 16.04 1.39 -19.77
N LEU A 85 15.91 0.62 -18.68
CA LEU A 85 14.62 0.09 -18.24
C LEU A 85 13.60 1.19 -17.90
N LEU A 86 14.04 2.23 -17.19
CA LEU A 86 13.16 3.36 -16.83
C LEU A 86 12.69 4.16 -18.05
N ARG A 87 13.48 4.20 -19.13
CA ARG A 87 13.06 4.82 -20.39
C ARG A 87 12.00 3.97 -21.10
N GLU A 88 12.18 2.66 -21.11
CA GLU A 88 11.21 1.73 -21.70
C GLU A 88 9.85 1.77 -20.97
N GLU A 89 9.82 1.90 -19.64
CA GLU A 89 8.57 2.03 -18.88
C GLU A 89 7.87 3.38 -19.06
N ALA A 90 8.59 4.41 -19.53
CA ALA A 90 8.04 5.76 -19.72
C ALA A 90 7.46 5.99 -21.13
N GLU A 91 7.74 5.08 -22.07
CA GLU A 91 7.21 5.08 -23.45
C GLU A 91 5.84 4.36 -23.55
#